data_AF-A0A062UQG7-F1
#
_entry.id   AF-A0A062UQG7-F1
#
_cell.length_a   1.000
_cell.length_b   1.000
_cell.length_c   1.000
_cell.angle_alpha   90.00
_cell.angle_beta   90.00
_cell.angle_gamma   90.00
#
_symmetry.space_group_name_H-M   'P 1'
#
loop_
_entity.id
_entity.type
_entity.pdbx_description
1 polymer ?
#
loop_
_entity_poly.entity_id
_entity_poly.type
_entity_poly.pdbx_seq_one_letter_code
_entity_poly.pdbx_strand_id
1 'polypeptide(L)'
;MTLDTVATIANIMASGAVVLTLVFIGLQLRQNAHLTRMAAAQTSAQLLSANMGRVTESADLAEVLSREDGLSSWTRAEALRVSNFLSISFRHFEVLHTHRRFGVFEDELWEGSEARLRESLSDPDIREWWAGSRMFYARSFVKYVDRLAAELEVAQAMSTMGRD
;
A
#
# COMPACT_ATOMS: atom_id res chain seq x y z
N MET A 1 13.26 63.07 -8.84
CA MET A 1 12.57 61.95 -8.18
C MET A 1 12.88 62.05 -6.69
N THR A 2 11.86 62.11 -5.84
CA THR A 2 12.04 62.14 -4.38
C THR A 2 12.37 60.74 -3.88
N LEU A 3 13.10 60.63 -2.76
CA LEU A 3 13.44 59.34 -2.12
C LEU A 3 12.20 58.47 -1.89
N ASP A 4 11.06 59.09 -1.58
CA ASP A 4 9.77 58.41 -1.39
C ASP A 4 9.28 57.69 -2.65
N THR A 5 9.48 58.26 -3.85
CA THR A 5 9.09 57.60 -5.10
C THR A 5 9.94 56.35 -5.33
N VAL A 6 11.25 56.43 -5.05
CA VAL A 6 12.17 55.29 -5.17
C VAL A 6 11.84 54.21 -4.15
N ALA A 7 11.54 54.58 -2.90
CA ALA A 7 11.14 53.66 -1.85
C ALA A 7 9.81 52.96 -2.17
N THR A 8 8.84 53.68 -2.74
CA THR A 8 7.55 53.12 -3.14
C THR A 8 7.72 52.09 -4.26
N ILE A 9 8.54 52.40 -5.27
CA ILE A 9 8.84 51.47 -6.38
C ILE A 9 9.55 50.22 -5.84
N ALA A 10 10.53 50.39 -4.94
CA ALA A 10 11.25 49.28 -4.31
C ALA A 10 10.31 48.36 -3.50
N ASN A 11 9.36 48.93 -2.75
CA ASN A 11 8.37 48.15 -1.99
C ASN A 11 7.42 47.36 -2.90
N ILE A 12 6.97 47.93 -4.01
CA ILE A 12 6.11 47.23 -4.98
C ILE A 12 6.88 46.05 -5.59
N MET A 13 8.14 46.25 -5.97
CA MET A 13 9.00 45.19 -6.49
C MET A 13 9.27 44.10 -5.45
N ALA A 14 9.56 44.47 -4.21
CA ALA A 14 9.79 43.53 -3.11
C ALA A 14 8.53 42.69 -2.81
N SER A 15 7.36 43.32 -2.75
CA SER A 15 6.08 42.63 -2.56
C SER A 15 5.80 41.66 -3.71
N GLY A 16 6.03 42.08 -4.96
CA GLY A 16 5.92 41.20 -6.12
C GLY A 16 6.84 39.98 -6.06
N ALA A 17 8.09 40.18 -5.65
CA ALA A 17 9.06 39.10 -5.46
C ALA A 17 8.63 38.10 -4.36
N VAL A 18 8.07 38.58 -3.26
CA VAL A 18 7.53 37.73 -2.18
C VAL A 18 6.37 36.87 -2.68
N VAL A 19 5.41 37.45 -3.41
CA VAL A 19 4.27 36.71 -3.97
C VAL A 19 4.74 35.63 -4.95
N LEU A 20 5.67 35.97 -5.85
CA LEU A 20 6.26 35.00 -6.79
C LEU A 20 6.98 33.86 -6.06
N THR A 21 7.69 34.17 -4.98
CA THR A 21 8.39 33.18 -4.16
C THR A 21 7.40 32.24 -3.48
N LEU A 22 6.31 32.75 -2.91
CA LEU A 22 5.26 31.92 -2.29
C LEU A 22 4.56 31.01 -3.31
N VAL A 23 4.27 31.50 -4.51
CA VAL A 23 3.72 30.69 -5.60
C VAL A 23 4.70 29.59 -5.99
N PHE A 24 5.98 29.94 -6.16
CA PHE A 24 7.03 28.96 -6.48
C PHE A 24 7.17 27.90 -5.39
N ILE A 25 7.18 28.28 -4.11
CA ILE A 25 7.22 27.34 -2.98
C ILE A 25 5.98 26.43 -2.97
N GLY A 26 4.79 26.97 -3.24
CA GLY A 26 3.57 26.17 -3.32
C GLY A 26 3.62 25.12 -4.44
N LEU A 27 4.17 25.48 -5.61
CA LEU A 27 4.42 24.54 -6.71
C LEU A 27 5.51 23.53 -6.36
N GLN A 28 6.60 23.99 -5.74
CA GLN A 28 7.73 23.15 -5.35
C GLN A 28 7.32 22.13 -4.27
N LEU A 29 6.43 22.50 -3.35
CA LEU A 29 5.88 21.60 -2.33
C LEU A 29 4.98 20.53 -2.96
N ARG A 30 4.20 20.88 -3.98
CA ARG A 30 3.40 19.90 -4.76
C ARG A 30 4.29 18.90 -5.50
N GLN A 31 5.36 19.37 -6.13
CA GLN A 31 6.32 18.51 -6.83
C GLN A 31 7.14 17.64 -5.85
N ASN A 32 7.59 18.21 -4.72
CA ASN A 32 8.26 17.43 -3.67
C ASN A 32 7.35 16.35 -3.08
N ALA A 33 6.08 16.67 -2.83
CA ALA A 33 5.12 15.69 -2.35
C ALA A 33 4.95 14.52 -3.33
N HIS A 34 5.13 14.72 -4.64
CA HIS A 34 5.13 13.64 -5.63
C HIS A 34 6.41 12.78 -5.52
N LEU A 35 7.58 13.40 -5.46
CA LEU A 35 8.86 12.69 -5.32
C LEU A 35 8.96 11.90 -4.01
N THR A 36 8.51 12.47 -2.89
CA THR A 36 8.44 11.77 -1.59
C THR A 36 7.48 10.58 -1.64
N ARG A 37 6.36 10.69 -2.37
CA ARG A 37 5.43 9.57 -2.57
C ARG A 37 6.04 8.46 -3.40
N MET A 38 6.73 8.78 -4.50
CA MET A 38 7.45 7.78 -5.31
C MET A 38 8.58 7.10 -4.51
N ALA A 39 9.32 7.85 -3.69
CA ALA A 39 10.33 7.29 -2.80
C ALA A 39 9.73 6.32 -1.78
N ALA A 40 8.58 6.65 -1.18
CA ALA A 40 7.86 5.75 -0.29
C ALA A 40 7.40 4.46 -1.01
N ALA A 41 7.01 4.55 -2.29
CA ALA A 41 6.72 3.40 -3.15
C ALA A 41 7.93 2.48 -3.29
N GLN A 42 9.06 3.08 -3.65
CA GLN A 42 10.33 2.41 -3.86
C GLN A 42 10.81 1.71 -2.59
N THR A 43 10.73 2.38 -1.44
CA THR A 43 11.08 1.80 -0.14
C THR A 43 10.15 0.64 0.22
N SER A 44 8.85 0.77 -0.03
CA SER A 44 7.91 -0.33 0.18
C SER A 44 8.21 -1.53 -0.72
N ALA A 45 8.52 -1.30 -2.00
CA ALA A 45 8.94 -2.35 -2.92
C ALA A 45 10.25 -3.03 -2.48
N GLN A 46 11.23 -2.27 -1.98
CA GLN A 46 12.47 -2.83 -1.43
C GLN A 46 12.22 -3.70 -0.20
N LEU A 47 11.33 -3.27 0.71
CA LEU A 47 10.94 -4.07 1.87
C LEU A 47 10.23 -5.36 1.47
N LEU A 48 9.40 -5.31 0.42
CA LEU A 48 8.76 -6.51 -0.14
C LEU A 48 9.78 -7.46 -0.75
N SER A 49 10.71 -6.97 -1.58
CA SER A 49 11.77 -7.79 -2.17
C SER A 49 12.62 -8.47 -1.09
N ALA A 50 12.98 -7.74 -0.03
CA ALA A 50 13.69 -8.30 1.11
C ALA A 50 12.86 -9.37 1.85
N ASN A 51 11.54 -9.22 1.92
CA ASN A 51 10.65 -10.19 2.56
C ASN A 51 10.40 -11.44 1.71
N MET A 52 10.23 -11.30 0.40
CA MET A 52 10.12 -12.45 -0.50
C MET A 52 11.41 -13.28 -0.51
N GLY A 53 12.58 -12.65 -0.40
CA GLY A 53 13.86 -13.35 -0.20
C GLY A 53 13.87 -14.26 1.03
N ARG A 54 13.25 -13.84 2.14
CA ARG A 54 13.18 -14.63 3.38
C ARG A 54 12.35 -15.90 3.25
N VAL A 55 11.35 -15.93 2.37
CA VAL A 55 10.57 -17.15 2.09
C VAL A 55 11.40 -18.13 1.27
N THR A 56 12.07 -17.64 0.23
CA THR A 56 12.96 -18.47 -0.60
C THR A 56 14.14 -19.04 0.18
N GLU A 57 14.60 -18.33 1.21
CA GLU A 57 15.72 -18.76 2.07
C GLU A 57 15.30 -19.68 3.23
N SER A 58 14.00 -19.82 3.53
CA SER A 58 13.51 -20.59 4.68
C SER A 58 12.57 -21.74 4.24
N ALA A 59 13.14 -22.94 4.12
CA ALA A 59 12.38 -24.16 3.85
C ALA A 59 11.24 -24.39 4.86
N ASP A 60 11.47 -24.09 6.14
CA ASP A 60 10.44 -24.16 7.20
C ASP A 60 9.22 -23.29 6.89
N LEU A 61 9.41 -22.08 6.35
CA LEU A 61 8.29 -21.17 6.07
C LEU A 61 7.48 -21.63 4.84
N ALA A 62 8.17 -22.17 3.83
CA ALA A 62 7.51 -22.79 2.68
C ALA A 62 6.69 -24.02 3.09
N GLU A 63 7.23 -24.84 4.02
CA GLU A 63 6.51 -26.00 4.55
C GLU A 63 5.24 -25.57 5.29
N VAL A 64 5.32 -24.59 6.19
CA VAL A 64 4.16 -24.10 6.95
C VAL A 64 3.09 -23.51 6.04
N LEU A 65 3.48 -22.72 5.01
CA LEU A 65 2.56 -22.13 4.06
C LEU A 65 1.91 -23.14 3.11
N SER A 66 2.50 -24.34 2.97
CA SER A 66 1.99 -25.40 2.09
C SER A 66 1.13 -26.43 2.82
N ARG A 67 0.96 -26.34 4.15
CA ARG A 67 0.11 -27.25 4.92
C ARG A 67 -1.36 -26.88 4.71
N GLU A 68 -2.18 -27.88 4.38
CA GLU A 68 -3.64 -27.73 4.24
C GLU A 68 -4.38 -27.75 5.60
N ASP A 69 -3.64 -27.85 6.70
CA ASP A 69 -4.16 -28.14 8.05
C ASP A 69 -4.83 -26.94 8.75
N GLY A 70 -4.92 -25.79 8.07
CA GLY A 70 -5.53 -24.57 8.61
C GLY A 70 -4.61 -23.79 9.58
N LEU A 71 -4.93 -22.51 9.82
CA LEU A 71 -4.28 -21.65 10.82
C LEU A 71 -4.21 -22.27 12.23
N SER A 72 -5.22 -23.06 12.59
CA SER A 72 -5.35 -23.68 13.92
C SER A 72 -4.31 -24.76 14.21
N SER A 73 -3.64 -25.27 13.18
CA SER A 73 -2.57 -26.27 13.31
C SER A 73 -1.21 -25.66 13.65
N TRP A 74 -1.06 -24.34 13.49
CA TRP A 74 0.24 -23.67 13.62
C TRP A 74 0.63 -23.48 15.08
N THR A 75 1.88 -23.80 15.39
CA THR A 75 2.50 -23.36 16.64
C THR A 75 2.56 -21.84 16.71
N ARG A 76 2.67 -21.30 17.92
CA ARG A 76 2.79 -19.84 18.12
C ARG A 76 3.96 -19.22 17.34
N ALA A 77 5.06 -19.95 17.17
CA ALA A 77 6.21 -19.50 16.42
C ALA A 77 5.93 -19.45 14.90
N GLU A 78 5.27 -20.47 14.36
CA GLU A 78 4.84 -20.53 12.96
C GLU A 78 3.83 -19.42 12.65
N ALA A 79 2.81 -19.24 13.49
CA ALA A 79 1.83 -18.17 13.34
C ALA A 79 2.45 -16.77 13.34
N LEU A 80 3.44 -16.52 14.20
CA LEU A 80 4.17 -15.26 14.20
C LEU A 80 4.97 -15.05 12.91
N ARG A 81 5.61 -16.10 12.38
CA ARG A 81 6.39 -16.03 11.14
C ARG A 81 5.48 -15.73 9.95
N VAL A 82 4.40 -16.50 9.78
CA VAL A 82 3.44 -16.30 8.68
C VAL A 82 2.76 -14.94 8.79
N SER A 83 2.37 -14.53 10.00
CA SER A 83 1.76 -13.21 10.21
C SER A 83 2.68 -12.06 9.81
N ASN A 84 3.98 -12.15 10.12
CA ASN A 84 4.96 -11.15 9.68
C ASN A 84 5.12 -11.16 8.15
N PHE A 85 5.20 -12.35 7.55
CA PHE A 85 5.28 -12.50 6.11
C PHE A 85 4.08 -11.86 5.40
N LEU A 86 2.86 -12.21 5.80
CA LEU A 86 1.61 -11.65 5.27
C LEU A 86 1.52 -10.15 5.51
N SER A 87 1.96 -9.67 6.69
CA SER A 87 1.96 -8.23 7.01
C SER A 87 2.77 -7.41 6.02
N ILE A 88 3.93 -7.91 5.61
CA ILE A 88 4.79 -7.19 4.66
C ILE A 88 4.17 -7.21 3.24
N SER A 89 3.59 -8.34 2.83
CA SER A 89 2.87 -8.45 1.56
C SER A 89 1.67 -7.50 1.50
N PHE A 90 0.84 -7.46 2.53
CA PHE A 90 -0.33 -6.57 2.59
C PHE A 90 0.06 -5.10 2.72
N ARG A 91 1.17 -4.79 3.39
CA ARG A 91 1.71 -3.42 3.43
C ARG A 91 2.12 -2.94 2.03
N HIS A 92 2.68 -3.83 1.21
CA HIS A 92 2.99 -3.48 -0.17
C HIS A 92 1.73 -3.17 -0.99
N PHE A 93 0.70 -4.03 -0.91
CA PHE A 93 -0.58 -3.78 -1.58
C PHE A 93 -1.23 -2.47 -1.13
N GLU A 94 -1.16 -2.15 0.17
CA GLU A 94 -1.66 -0.87 0.71
C GLU A 94 -0.98 0.35 0.08
N VAL A 95 0.34 0.29 -0.11
CA VAL A 95 1.11 1.38 -0.73
C VAL A 95 0.73 1.52 -2.20
N LEU A 96 0.63 0.43 -2.95
CA LEU A 96 0.21 0.46 -4.36
C LEU A 96 -1.22 0.99 -4.52
N HIS A 97 -2.15 0.52 -3.68
CA HIS A 97 -3.52 1.01 -3.65
C HIS A 97 -3.58 2.51 -3.36
N THR A 98 -2.73 2.98 -2.44
CA THR A 98 -2.62 4.41 -2.11
C THR A 98 -2.09 5.22 -3.30
N HIS A 99 -1.06 4.73 -4.00
CA HIS A 99 -0.50 5.41 -5.16
C HIS A 99 -1.43 5.45 -6.36
N ARG A 100 -2.18 4.36 -6.61
CA ARG A 100 -3.27 4.34 -7.58
C ARG A 100 -4.27 5.46 -7.29
N ARG A 101 -4.70 5.60 -6.03
CA ARG A 101 -5.67 6.64 -5.62
C ARG A 101 -5.15 8.07 -5.82
N PHE A 102 -3.83 8.26 -5.85
CA PHE A 102 -3.20 9.55 -6.11
C PHE A 102 -2.75 9.74 -7.57
N GLY A 103 -3.01 8.79 -8.47
CA GLY A 103 -2.66 8.86 -9.88
C GLY A 103 -1.15 8.76 -10.17
N VAL A 104 -0.37 8.20 -9.24
CA VAL A 104 1.11 8.10 -9.36
C VAL A 104 1.54 6.77 -9.99
N PHE A 105 0.64 5.78 -10.05
CA PHE A 105 0.96 4.41 -10.46
C PHE A 105 0.07 4.00 -11.63
N GLU A 106 0.65 3.38 -12.65
CA GLU A 106 -0.07 2.90 -13.83
C GLU A 106 -1.09 1.82 -13.44
N ASP A 107 -2.29 1.89 -14.05
CA ASP A 107 -3.38 0.96 -13.74
C ASP A 107 -2.99 -0.50 -14.06
N GLU A 108 -2.21 -0.74 -15.11
CA GLU A 108 -1.75 -2.08 -15.51
C GLU A 108 -0.87 -2.75 -14.44
N LEU A 109 0.02 -2.00 -13.80
CA LEU A 109 0.86 -2.52 -12.71
C LEU A 109 0.02 -2.82 -11.46
N TRP A 110 -1.06 -2.06 -11.25
CA TRP A 110 -1.99 -2.34 -10.16
C TRP A 110 -2.78 -3.63 -10.43
N GLU A 111 -3.24 -3.87 -11.66
CA GLU A 111 -4.04 -5.06 -12.01
C GLU A 111 -3.28 -6.36 -11.67
N GLY A 112 -2.00 -6.45 -12.03
CA GLY A 112 -1.17 -7.60 -11.66
C GLY A 112 -1.00 -7.78 -10.15
N SER A 113 -0.87 -6.66 -9.43
CA SER A 113 -0.74 -6.67 -7.96
C SER A 113 -2.06 -7.04 -7.28
N GLU A 114 -3.19 -6.58 -7.81
CA GLU A 114 -4.52 -6.91 -7.35
C GLU A 114 -4.84 -8.40 -7.58
N ALA A 115 -4.46 -8.96 -8.73
CA ALA A 115 -4.63 -10.38 -9.00
C ALA A 115 -3.94 -11.24 -7.94
N ARG A 116 -2.71 -10.88 -7.53
CA ARG A 116 -1.99 -11.56 -6.44
C ARG A 116 -2.65 -11.38 -5.07
N LEU A 117 -3.20 -10.19 -4.80
CA LEU A 117 -3.98 -9.96 -3.58
C LEU A 117 -5.24 -10.85 -3.55
N ARG A 118 -5.96 -10.98 -4.67
CA ARG A 118 -7.14 -11.86 -4.78
C ARG A 118 -6.76 -13.33 -4.63
N GLU A 119 -5.65 -13.75 -5.21
CA GLU A 119 -5.10 -15.10 -5.03
C GLU A 119 -4.86 -15.38 -3.54
N SER A 120 -4.18 -14.48 -2.83
CA SER A 120 -3.97 -14.62 -1.37
C SER A 120 -5.30 -14.67 -0.60
N LEU A 121 -6.27 -13.82 -0.92
CA LEU A 121 -7.58 -13.81 -0.26
C LEU A 121 -8.49 -14.97 -0.64
N SER A 122 -8.10 -15.80 -1.62
CA SER A 122 -8.85 -17.02 -1.96
C SER A 122 -8.67 -18.10 -0.88
N ASP A 123 -7.58 -18.03 -0.12
CA ASP A 123 -7.31 -18.87 1.03
C ASP A 123 -8.11 -18.40 2.27
N PRO A 124 -9.00 -19.26 2.83
CA PRO A 124 -9.73 -18.94 4.06
C PRO A 124 -8.85 -18.57 5.25
N ASP A 125 -7.67 -19.20 5.38
CA ASP A 125 -6.74 -18.93 6.48
C ASP A 125 -6.20 -17.50 6.38
N ILE A 126 -5.85 -17.05 5.17
CA ILE A 126 -5.39 -15.68 4.96
C ILE A 126 -6.52 -14.67 5.25
N ARG A 127 -7.78 -15.01 4.94
CA ARG A 127 -8.93 -14.17 5.30
C ARG A 127 -9.15 -14.08 6.81
N GLU A 128 -9.01 -15.19 7.53
CA GLU A 128 -9.09 -15.19 9.00
C GLU A 128 -7.96 -14.34 9.62
N TRP A 129 -6.73 -14.52 9.15
CA TRP A 129 -5.60 -13.67 9.56
C TRP A 129 -5.87 -12.18 9.27
N TRP A 130 -6.42 -11.87 8.10
CA TRP A 130 -6.76 -10.50 7.71
C TRP A 130 -7.77 -9.86 8.68
N ALA A 131 -8.79 -10.60 9.10
CA ALA A 131 -9.79 -10.11 10.05
C ALA A 131 -9.16 -9.63 11.38
N GLY A 132 -8.09 -10.30 11.84
CA GLY A 132 -7.31 -9.91 13.01
C GLY A 132 -6.30 -8.78 12.77
N SER A 133 -5.80 -8.62 11.54
CA SER A 133 -4.73 -7.66 11.21
C SER A 133 -5.21 -6.32 10.66
N ARG A 134 -6.46 -6.22 10.18
CA ARG A 134 -7.05 -5.03 9.54
C ARG A 134 -6.87 -3.71 10.29
N MET A 135 -6.75 -3.73 11.63
CA MET A 135 -6.56 -2.52 12.45
C MET A 135 -5.22 -1.80 12.20
N PHE A 136 -4.24 -2.49 11.59
CA PHE A 136 -2.91 -1.93 11.32
C PHE A 136 -2.81 -1.22 9.95
N TYR A 137 -3.90 -1.17 9.19
CA TYR A 137 -3.93 -0.64 7.83
C TYR A 137 -4.85 0.58 7.71
N ALA A 138 -4.61 1.38 6.68
CA ALA A 138 -5.39 2.55 6.32
C ALA A 138 -6.83 2.15 5.99
N ARG A 139 -7.78 2.90 6.54
CA ARG A 139 -9.23 2.63 6.38
C ARG A 139 -9.68 2.47 4.93
N SER A 140 -9.08 3.19 3.98
CA SER A 140 -9.41 3.06 2.56
C SER A 140 -8.97 1.73 1.96
N PHE A 141 -7.81 1.22 2.39
CA PHE A 141 -7.33 -0.09 1.98
C PHE A 141 -8.14 -1.20 2.65
N VAL A 142 -8.47 -1.05 3.94
CA VAL A 142 -9.33 -2.01 4.65
C VAL A 142 -10.66 -2.19 3.94
N LYS A 143 -11.36 -1.10 3.61
CA LYS A 143 -12.62 -1.13 2.85
C LYS A 143 -12.49 -1.80 1.48
N TYR A 144 -11.31 -1.74 0.88
CA TYR A 144 -11.04 -2.35 -0.42
C TYR A 144 -10.87 -3.86 -0.28
N VAL A 145 -10.00 -4.28 0.63
CA VAL A 145 -9.72 -5.71 0.91
C VAL A 145 -10.96 -6.42 1.44
N ASP A 146 -11.71 -5.82 2.35
CA ASP A 146 -12.95 -6.40 2.89
C ASP A 146 -13.98 -6.67 1.80
N ARG A 147 -14.05 -5.80 0.78
CA ARG A 147 -14.93 -6.01 -0.37
C ARG A 147 -14.48 -7.19 -1.21
N LEU A 148 -13.18 -7.26 -1.53
CA LEU A 148 -12.61 -8.38 -2.29
C LEU A 148 -12.81 -9.71 -1.55
N ALA A 149 -12.59 -9.73 -0.23
CA ALA A 149 -12.80 -10.92 0.59
C ALA A 149 -14.26 -11.39 0.53
N ALA A 150 -15.22 -10.48 0.68
CA ALA A 150 -16.65 -10.80 0.59
C ALA A 150 -17.06 -11.31 -0.80
N GLU A 151 -16.53 -10.72 -1.88
CA GLU A 151 -16.78 -11.18 -3.25
C GLU A 151 -16.28 -12.62 -3.47
N LEU A 152 -15.10 -12.95 -2.93
CA LEU A 152 -14.49 -14.27 -3.05
C LEU A 152 -15.23 -15.32 -2.20
N GLU A 153 -15.70 -14.97 -1.01
CA GLU A 153 -16.53 -15.85 -0.17
C GLU A 153 -17.83 -16.23 -0.86
N VAL A 154 -18.51 -15.25 -1.47
CA VAL A 154 -19.73 -15.51 -2.26
C VAL A 154 -19.44 -16.41 -3.46
N ALA A 155 -18.36 -16.14 -4.19
CA ALA A 155 -17.97 -16.94 -5.35
C ALA A 155 -17.65 -18.41 -4.97
N GLN A 156 -16.94 -18.62 -3.86
CA GLN A 156 -16.66 -19.97 -3.34
C GLN A 156 -17.94 -20.69 -2.92
N ALA A 157 -18.84 -20.02 -2.19
CA ALA A 157 -20.11 -20.62 -1.78
C ALA A 157 -20.97 -21.05 -2.98
N MET A 158 -21.04 -20.22 -4.02
CA MET A 158 -21.76 -20.55 -5.26
C MET A 158 -21.12 -21.71 -6.04
N SER A 159 -19.78 -21.80 -6.06
CA SER A 159 -19.09 -22.92 -6.72
C SER A 159 -19.31 -24.26 -6.02
N THR A 160 -19.52 -24.25 -4.70
CA THR A 160 -19.75 -25.47 -3.92
C THR A 160 -21.20 -25.93 -4.06
N MET A 161 -22.18 -25.01 -4.07
CA MET A 161 -23.61 -25.34 -4.30
C MET A 161 -23.93 -25.88 -5.69
N GLY A 162 -23.09 -25.62 -6.70
CA GLY A 162 -23.29 -26.13 -8.07
C GLY A 162 -22.68 -27.51 -8.34
N ARG A 163 -22.04 -28.16 -7.35
CA ARG A 163 -21.44 -29.50 -7.47
C ARG A 163 -22.24 -30.61 -6.76
N ASP A 164 -23.31 -30.24 -6.08
CA ASP A 164 -24.29 -31.16 -5.48
C ASP A 164 -25.52 -31.31 -6.38
#